data_AF-A0A1I0L3H8-F1
#
_entry.id   AF-A0A1I0L3H8-F1
#
_cell.length_a   1.000
_cell.length_b   1.000
_cell.length_c   1.000
_cell.angle_alpha   90.00
_cell.angle_beta   90.00
_cell.angle_gamma   90.00
#
_symmetry.space_group_name_H-M   'P 1'
#
loop_
_entity.id
_entity.type
_entity.pdbx_description
1 polymer ?
#
loop_
_entity_poly.entity_id
_entity_poly.type
_entity_poly.pdbx_seq_one_letter_code
_entity_poly.pdbx_strand_id
1 'polypeptide(L)'
;MTDEDQLDWQRVEELDRRVLVQGEPLELSDETSSILSRGARLVAIGPEDTTAALRGGAAAINLLKEIKRRLREGSTRLGTADAQAERLRDKGDFAGARKMLEDALAAEAVPFYREQLTGRLEDLATLETVFLTGHVAEDFHPWSQVRALALRVQQGKPLELREDLRGFLRQTAPSVAISEAEAEEALKTVESTAALLAQMVKRMEDGKQRISRALYQMIRCQEEGDLDGARQQMRDVLAVEVVPLYRRAAEENLASLDEPTPAP
;
A
#
# COMPACT_ATOMS: atom_id res chain seq x y z
N MET A 1 7.83 7.60 9.37
CA MET A 1 7.07 7.72 10.64
C MET A 1 7.78 6.93 11.71
N THR A 2 8.11 7.56 12.83
CA THR A 2 8.76 6.89 13.97
C THR A 2 7.73 6.13 14.82
N ASP A 3 8.18 5.20 15.65
CA ASP A 3 7.31 4.51 16.63
C ASP A 3 6.60 5.51 17.56
N GLU A 4 7.27 6.63 17.88
CA GLU A 4 6.71 7.72 18.69
C GLU A 4 5.58 8.44 17.96
N ASP A 5 5.76 8.75 16.67
CA ASP A 5 4.72 9.38 15.84
C ASP A 5 3.48 8.48 15.72
N GLN A 6 3.69 7.17 15.61
CA GLN A 6 2.58 6.20 15.53
C GLN A 6 1.77 6.17 16.84
N LEU A 7 2.46 6.19 17.98
CA LEU A 7 1.81 6.24 19.28
C LEU A 7 1.05 7.54 19.48
N ASP A 8 1.60 8.67 19.04
CA ASP A 8 0.92 9.97 19.10
C ASP A 8 -0.31 10.02 18.20
N TRP A 9 -0.26 9.41 17.03
CA TRP A 9 -1.43 9.26 16.17
C TRP A 9 -2.53 8.44 16.86
N GLN A 10 -2.20 7.27 17.43
CA GLN A 10 -3.17 6.45 18.17
C GLN A 10 -3.82 7.23 19.33
N ARG A 11 -3.04 8.03 20.07
CA ARG A 11 -3.57 8.89 21.15
C ARG A 11 -4.52 9.96 20.63
N VAL A 12 -4.24 10.56 19.48
CA VAL A 12 -5.15 11.52 18.83
C VAL A 12 -6.45 10.84 18.38
N GLU A 13 -6.37 9.61 17.86
CA GLU A 13 -7.57 8.84 17.47
C GLU A 13 -8.44 8.48 18.66
N GLU A 14 -7.82 8.07 19.76
CA GLU A 14 -8.53 7.78 20.99
C GLU A 14 -9.22 9.04 21.55
N LEU A 15 -8.53 10.18 21.54
CA LEU A 15 -9.09 11.46 21.97
C LEU A 15 -10.26 11.92 21.09
N ASP A 16 -10.12 11.78 19.76
CA ASP A 16 -11.18 12.04 18.78
C ASP A 16 -12.41 11.16 19.01
N ARG A 17 -12.20 9.86 19.22
CA ARG A 17 -13.28 8.91 19.52
C ARG A 17 -14.07 9.34 20.75
N ARG A 18 -13.40 9.69 21.83
CA ARG A 18 -14.05 10.14 23.07
C ARG A 18 -14.79 11.47 22.90
N VAL A 19 -14.12 12.47 22.35
CA VAL A 19 -14.62 13.85 22.36
C VAL A 19 -15.57 14.13 21.20
N LEU A 20 -15.19 13.75 19.98
CA LEU A 20 -15.92 14.11 18.77
C LEU A 20 -16.97 13.06 18.38
N VAL A 21 -16.73 11.77 18.67
CA VAL A 21 -17.67 10.69 18.35
C VAL A 21 -18.62 10.39 19.52
N GLN A 22 -18.10 10.24 20.74
CA GLN A 22 -18.90 9.92 21.92
C GLN A 22 -19.46 11.16 22.63
N GLY A 23 -18.97 12.35 22.30
CA GLY A 23 -19.46 13.61 22.86
C GLY A 23 -18.97 13.89 24.28
N GLU A 24 -17.90 13.24 24.73
CA GLU A 24 -17.29 13.55 26.02
C GLU A 24 -16.75 15.00 26.04
N PRO A 25 -16.86 15.71 27.17
CA PRO A 25 -16.25 17.02 27.30
C PRO A 25 -14.72 16.92 27.19
N LEU A 26 -14.11 17.82 26.42
CA LEU A 26 -12.65 17.92 26.34
C LEU A 26 -12.12 18.67 27.57
N GLU A 27 -11.49 17.95 28.49
CA GLU A 27 -10.77 18.55 29.62
C GLU A 27 -9.32 18.87 29.24
N LEU A 28 -8.93 20.15 29.38
CA LEU A 28 -7.57 20.61 29.11
C LEU A 28 -6.63 20.35 30.29
N SER A 29 -6.36 19.07 30.53
CA SER A 29 -5.26 18.63 31.38
C SER A 29 -3.91 18.81 30.67
N ASP A 30 -2.82 18.69 31.43
CA ASP A 30 -1.47 18.65 30.87
C ASP A 30 -1.32 17.52 29.84
N GLU A 31 -1.93 16.37 30.10
CA GLU A 31 -1.92 15.21 29.19
C GLU A 31 -2.66 15.51 27.87
N THR A 32 -3.91 16.00 27.94
CA THR A 32 -4.69 16.36 26.74
C THR A 32 -3.98 17.44 25.94
N SER A 33 -3.43 18.45 26.61
CA SER A 33 -2.68 19.53 25.97
C SER A 33 -1.43 19.00 25.27
N SER A 34 -0.77 18.01 25.88
CA SER A 34 0.40 17.33 25.31
C SER A 34 0.03 16.52 24.06
N ILE A 35 -1.07 15.75 24.11
CA ILE A 35 -1.58 14.98 22.96
C ILE A 35 -1.91 15.92 21.79
N LEU A 36 -2.67 16.98 22.05
CA LEU A 36 -3.04 17.95 21.02
C LEU A 36 -1.82 18.68 20.45
N SER A 37 -0.83 19.03 21.28
CA SER A 37 0.39 19.66 20.81
C SER A 37 1.21 18.76 19.89
N ARG A 38 1.39 17.49 20.27
CA ARG A 38 2.12 16.52 19.44
C ARG A 38 1.34 16.18 18.17
N GLY A 39 0.02 16.01 18.26
CA GLY A 39 -0.86 15.83 17.11
C GLY A 39 -0.82 17.01 16.13
N ALA A 40 -0.84 18.24 16.63
CA ALA A 40 -0.71 19.46 15.82
C ALA A 40 0.62 19.50 15.05
N ARG A 41 1.72 19.12 15.70
CA ARG A 41 3.03 18.98 15.05
C ARG A 41 3.02 17.94 13.94
N LEU A 42 2.39 16.78 14.16
CA LEU A 42 2.29 15.71 13.14
C LEU A 42 1.61 16.20 11.85
N VAL A 43 0.69 17.15 11.94
CA VAL A 43 -0.06 17.70 10.78
C VAL A 43 0.38 19.10 10.37
N ALA A 44 1.60 19.51 10.77
CA ALA A 44 2.19 20.82 10.47
C ALA A 44 1.29 22.02 10.83
N ILE A 45 0.65 21.96 12.00
CA ILE A 45 0.05 23.13 12.64
C ILE A 45 1.13 23.80 13.50
N GLY A 46 1.26 25.12 13.38
CA GLY A 46 2.32 25.88 14.04
C GLY A 46 2.21 25.86 15.57
N PRO A 47 3.33 26.00 16.30
CA PRO A 47 3.32 26.03 17.76
C PRO A 47 2.55 27.24 18.31
N GLU A 48 2.52 28.37 17.59
CA GLU A 48 1.78 29.57 17.99
C GLU A 48 0.26 29.32 17.94
N ASP A 49 -0.24 28.79 16.83
CA ASP A 49 -1.66 28.43 16.66
C ASP A 49 -2.10 27.36 17.67
N THR A 50 -1.23 26.36 17.89
CA THR A 50 -1.43 25.31 18.90
C THR A 50 -1.55 25.91 20.30
N THR A 51 -0.59 26.77 20.68
CA THR A 51 -0.58 27.41 22.00
C THR A 51 -1.81 28.31 22.17
N ALA A 52 -2.23 29.03 21.13
CA ALA A 52 -3.44 29.84 21.16
C ALA A 52 -4.70 29.00 21.36
N ALA A 53 -4.82 27.87 20.67
CA ALA A 53 -5.95 26.96 20.78
C ALA A 53 -6.05 26.28 22.16
N LEU A 54 -4.91 25.98 22.79
CA LEU A 54 -4.86 25.35 24.12
C LEU A 54 -5.25 26.28 25.27
N ARG A 55 -5.52 27.57 25.02
CA ARG A 55 -5.99 28.52 26.04
C ARG A 55 -7.48 28.38 26.39
N GLY A 56 -8.25 27.61 25.62
CA GLY A 56 -9.67 27.45 25.88
C GLY A 56 -10.27 26.19 25.26
N GLY A 57 -11.20 25.55 25.99
CA GLY A 57 -11.76 24.25 25.60
C GLY A 57 -12.38 24.23 24.20
N ALA A 58 -13.15 25.26 23.82
CA ALA A 58 -13.74 25.35 22.48
C ALA A 58 -12.69 25.45 21.36
N ALA A 59 -11.60 26.19 21.60
CA ALA A 59 -10.52 26.33 20.62
C ALA A 59 -9.69 25.04 20.52
N ALA A 60 -9.47 24.34 21.62
CA ALA A 60 -8.81 23.03 21.63
C ALA A 60 -9.64 21.93 20.94
N ILE A 61 -10.98 21.96 21.07
CA ILE A 61 -11.87 21.08 20.28
C ILE A 61 -11.72 21.37 18.78
N ASN A 62 -11.63 22.65 18.38
CA ASN A 62 -11.41 23.01 16.99
C ASN A 62 -10.03 22.57 16.48
N LEU A 63 -8.99 22.64 17.33
CA LEU A 63 -7.67 22.09 17.03
C LEU A 63 -7.73 20.58 16.77
N LEU A 64 -8.42 19.81 17.64
CA LEU A 64 -8.60 18.37 17.45
C LEU A 64 -9.30 18.04 16.12
N LYS A 65 -10.38 18.77 15.79
CA LYS A 65 -11.08 18.63 14.51
C LYS A 65 -10.16 18.91 13.32
N GLU A 66 -9.35 19.95 13.41
CA GLU A 66 -8.42 20.33 12.34
C GLU A 66 -7.31 19.28 12.16
N ILE A 67 -6.76 18.74 13.24
CA ILE A 67 -5.79 17.63 13.18
C ILE A 67 -6.40 16.44 12.45
N LYS A 68 -7.61 16.00 12.85
CA LYS A 68 -8.31 14.87 12.23
C LYS A 68 -8.64 15.12 10.76
N ARG A 69 -9.07 16.34 10.43
CA ARG A 69 -9.35 16.74 9.05
C ARG A 69 -8.10 16.61 8.18
N ARG A 70 -6.96 17.16 8.61
CA ARG A 70 -5.69 17.08 7.86
C ARG A 70 -5.21 15.65 7.67
N LEU A 71 -5.29 14.82 8.70
CA LEU A 71 -4.94 13.39 8.59
C LEU A 71 -5.81 12.68 7.55
N ARG A 72 -7.14 12.85 7.64
CA ARG A 72 -8.08 12.23 6.70
C ARG A 72 -7.86 12.71 5.26
N GLU A 73 -7.71 14.01 5.07
CA GLU A 73 -7.49 14.59 3.74
C GLU A 73 -6.16 14.13 3.14
N GLY A 74 -5.09 14.12 3.92
CA GLY A 74 -3.79 13.66 3.44
C GLY A 74 -3.77 12.17 3.09
N SER A 75 -4.38 11.32 3.93
CA SER A 75 -4.57 9.89 3.61
C SER A 75 -5.38 9.70 2.32
N THR A 76 -6.47 10.45 2.15
CA THR A 76 -7.31 10.38 0.94
C THR A 76 -6.54 10.84 -0.29
N ARG A 77 -5.77 11.93 -0.16
CA ARG A 77 -4.95 12.49 -1.23
C ARG A 77 -3.89 11.49 -1.67
N LEU A 78 -3.12 10.93 -0.74
CA LEU A 78 -2.11 9.90 -1.02
C LEU A 78 -2.74 8.70 -1.72
N GLY A 79 -3.80 8.12 -1.15
CA GLY A 79 -4.44 6.92 -1.72
C GLY A 79 -5.02 7.17 -3.12
N THR A 80 -5.58 8.36 -3.37
CA THR A 80 -6.12 8.73 -4.68
C THR A 80 -5.01 8.94 -5.71
N ALA A 81 -3.95 9.67 -5.32
CA ALA A 81 -2.81 9.94 -6.19
C ALA A 81 -2.07 8.65 -6.55
N ASP A 82 -1.82 7.77 -5.57
CA ASP A 82 -1.21 6.45 -5.78
C ASP A 82 -2.02 5.63 -6.78
N ALA A 83 -3.33 5.47 -6.55
CA ALA A 83 -4.18 4.68 -7.43
C ALA A 83 -4.26 5.24 -8.87
N GLN A 84 -4.23 6.57 -9.03
CA GLN A 84 -4.22 7.19 -10.36
C GLN A 84 -2.85 7.06 -11.04
N ALA A 85 -1.77 7.27 -10.30
CA ALA A 85 -0.40 7.12 -10.81
C ALA A 85 -0.13 5.68 -11.26
N GLU A 86 -0.55 4.68 -10.49
CA GLU A 86 -0.46 3.27 -10.88
C GLU A 86 -1.22 2.98 -12.19
N ARG A 87 -2.46 3.47 -12.32
CA ARG A 87 -3.25 3.28 -13.55
C ARG A 87 -2.61 3.94 -14.77
N LEU A 88 -1.95 5.08 -14.60
CA LEU A 88 -1.24 5.77 -15.68
C LEU A 88 0.04 5.03 -16.04
N ARG A 89 0.83 4.63 -15.04
CA ARG A 89 2.03 3.81 -15.20
C ARG A 89 1.72 2.51 -15.92
N ASP A 90 0.64 1.81 -15.56
CA ASP A 90 0.26 0.53 -16.17
C ASP A 90 -0.17 0.68 -17.63
N LYS A 91 -0.45 1.90 -18.09
CA LYS A 91 -0.64 2.26 -19.52
C LYS A 91 0.65 2.75 -20.19
N GLY A 92 1.73 2.87 -19.43
CA GLY A 92 3.04 3.41 -19.84
C GLY A 92 3.13 4.93 -19.84
N ASP A 93 2.14 5.62 -19.25
CA ASP A 93 2.16 7.07 -19.08
C ASP A 93 2.88 7.46 -17.77
N PHE A 94 4.20 7.32 -17.76
CA PHE A 94 5.04 7.69 -16.62
C PHE A 94 5.04 9.21 -16.36
N ALA A 95 4.95 10.03 -17.41
CA ALA A 95 4.88 11.48 -17.27
C ALA A 95 3.58 11.91 -16.58
N GLY A 96 2.44 11.35 -16.98
CA GLY A 96 1.16 11.57 -16.31
C GLY A 96 1.17 11.06 -14.87
N ALA A 97 1.72 9.86 -14.62
CA ALA A 97 1.85 9.31 -13.28
C ALA A 97 2.68 10.21 -12.35
N ARG A 98 3.82 10.70 -12.84
CA ARG A 98 4.69 11.64 -12.11
C ARG A 98 3.93 12.91 -11.76
N LYS A 99 3.26 13.51 -12.74
CA LYS A 99 2.49 14.73 -12.53
C LYS A 99 1.43 14.55 -11.44
N MET A 100 0.72 13.42 -11.41
CA MET A 100 -0.27 13.15 -10.35
C MET A 100 0.34 13.14 -8.96
N LEU A 101 1.52 12.53 -8.79
CA LEU A 101 2.21 12.50 -7.51
C LEU A 101 2.80 13.87 -7.14
N GLU A 102 3.35 14.62 -8.10
CA GLU A 102 3.85 15.99 -7.91
C GLU A 102 2.74 16.96 -7.49
N ASP A 103 1.58 16.91 -8.16
CA ASP A 103 0.42 17.73 -7.84
C ASP A 103 -0.10 17.41 -6.41
N ALA A 104 -0.13 16.13 -6.04
CA ALA A 104 -0.49 15.70 -4.69
C ALA A 104 0.53 16.19 -3.64
N LEU A 105 1.82 16.08 -3.95
CA LEU A 105 2.91 16.53 -3.06
C LEU A 105 2.90 18.04 -2.87
N ALA A 106 2.59 18.81 -3.92
CA ALA A 106 2.47 20.26 -3.83
C ALA A 106 1.30 20.69 -2.92
N ALA A 107 0.20 19.93 -2.92
CA ALA A 107 -0.97 20.21 -2.09
C ALA A 107 -0.88 19.65 -0.65
N GLU A 108 0.08 18.78 -0.36
CA GLU A 108 0.21 18.11 0.94
C GLU A 108 0.99 18.95 1.96
N ALA A 109 0.40 19.16 3.14
CA ALA A 109 1.02 19.88 4.24
C ALA A 109 1.57 18.94 5.33
N VAL A 110 1.00 17.75 5.49
CA VAL A 110 1.36 16.79 6.54
C VAL A 110 2.70 16.13 6.18
N PRO A 111 3.77 16.31 6.99
CA PRO A 111 5.12 15.82 6.66
C PRO A 111 5.18 14.33 6.33
N PHE A 112 4.44 13.50 7.09
CA PHE A 112 4.37 12.07 6.84
C PHE A 112 3.88 11.75 5.41
N TYR A 113 2.77 12.32 4.97
CA TYR A 113 2.25 12.06 3.61
C TYR A 113 3.14 12.66 2.53
N ARG A 114 3.83 13.80 2.79
CA ARG A 114 4.84 14.35 1.87
C ARG A 114 6.00 13.38 1.68
N GLU A 115 6.49 12.77 2.76
CA GLU A 115 7.56 11.76 2.73
C GLU A 115 7.11 10.56 1.90
N GLN A 116 5.90 10.05 2.12
CA GLN A 116 5.34 8.93 1.34
C GLN A 116 5.27 9.28 -0.16
N LEU A 117 4.70 10.45 -0.52
CA LEU A 117 4.61 10.88 -1.92
C LEU A 117 5.99 11.06 -2.57
N THR A 118 6.98 11.53 -1.81
CA THR A 118 8.37 11.63 -2.27
C THR A 118 8.92 10.25 -2.62
N GLY A 119 8.77 9.28 -1.71
CA GLY A 119 9.19 7.90 -1.96
C GLY A 119 8.49 7.29 -3.18
N ARG A 120 7.20 7.59 -3.40
CA ARG A 120 6.47 7.15 -4.60
C ARG A 120 7.04 7.73 -5.90
N LEU A 121 7.51 8.98 -5.87
CA LEU A 121 8.17 9.60 -7.02
C LEU A 121 9.52 8.94 -7.34
N GLU A 122 10.29 8.58 -6.31
CA GLU A 122 11.56 7.86 -6.44
C GLU A 122 11.34 6.45 -7.01
N ASP A 123 10.35 5.72 -6.48
CA ASP A 123 9.91 4.42 -6.99
C ASP A 123 9.50 4.51 -8.47
N LEU A 124 8.70 5.51 -8.82
CA LEU A 124 8.23 5.71 -10.18
C LEU A 124 9.39 6.03 -11.14
N ALA A 125 10.35 6.85 -10.73
CA ALA A 125 11.54 7.17 -11.53
C ALA A 125 12.41 5.93 -11.79
N THR A 126 12.54 5.06 -10.78
CA THR A 126 13.23 3.77 -10.92
C THR A 126 12.51 2.88 -11.91
N LEU A 127 11.18 2.74 -11.79
CA LEU A 127 10.37 1.95 -12.71
C LEU A 127 10.36 2.49 -14.14
N GLU A 128 10.38 3.82 -14.31
CA GLU A 128 10.51 4.45 -15.63
C GLU A 128 11.85 4.08 -16.25
N THR A 129 12.94 4.08 -15.48
CA THR A 129 14.26 3.65 -15.95
C THR A 129 14.25 2.19 -16.39
N VAL A 130 13.66 1.29 -15.60
CA VAL A 130 13.48 -0.13 -15.95
C VAL A 130 12.68 -0.25 -17.26
N PHE A 131 11.57 0.47 -17.37
CA PHE A 131 10.72 0.47 -18.56
C PHE A 131 11.44 1.02 -19.80
N LEU A 132 12.22 2.10 -19.68
CA LEU A 132 12.90 2.77 -20.79
C LEU A 132 14.16 2.04 -21.26
N THR A 133 14.88 1.38 -20.37
CA THR A 133 16.17 0.75 -20.68
C THR A 133 16.07 -0.78 -20.75
N GLY A 134 15.09 -1.37 -20.08
CA GLY A 134 15.00 -2.81 -19.88
C GLY A 134 16.00 -3.36 -18.87
N HIS A 135 16.79 -2.52 -18.20
CA HIS A 135 17.68 -2.94 -17.11
C HIS A 135 16.92 -3.03 -15.79
N VAL A 136 17.26 -4.04 -15.00
CA VAL A 136 16.72 -4.21 -13.66
C VAL A 136 17.50 -3.34 -12.68
N ALA A 137 16.81 -2.81 -11.68
CA ALA A 137 17.42 -2.11 -10.56
C ALA A 137 17.68 -3.12 -9.42
N GLU A 138 18.87 -3.03 -8.83
CA GLU A 138 19.21 -3.74 -7.60
C GLU A 138 18.35 -3.20 -6.44
N ASP A 139 18.08 -4.05 -5.45
CA ASP A 139 17.34 -3.71 -4.22
C ASP A 139 15.95 -3.08 -4.41
N PHE A 140 15.34 -3.26 -5.60
CA PHE A 140 14.00 -2.75 -5.90
C PHE A 140 12.97 -3.87 -6.03
N HIS A 141 11.71 -3.60 -5.66
CA HIS A 141 10.67 -4.62 -5.55
C HIS A 141 10.49 -5.45 -6.85
N PRO A 142 10.78 -6.78 -6.85
CA PRO A 142 10.87 -7.57 -8.08
C PRO A 142 9.60 -7.57 -8.93
N TRP A 143 8.43 -7.69 -8.30
CA TRP A 143 7.17 -7.75 -9.05
C TRP A 143 6.85 -6.44 -9.77
N SER A 144 7.30 -5.31 -9.22
CA SER A 144 7.12 -3.99 -9.84
C SER A 144 7.99 -3.87 -11.09
N GLN A 145 9.22 -4.38 -11.04
CA GLN A 145 10.12 -4.43 -12.20
C GLN A 145 9.61 -5.38 -13.28
N VAL A 146 9.09 -6.57 -12.91
CA VAL A 146 8.46 -7.52 -13.86
C VAL A 146 7.32 -6.84 -14.62
N ARG A 147 6.46 -6.06 -13.96
CA ARG A 147 5.38 -5.30 -14.61
C ARG A 147 5.91 -4.27 -15.59
N ALA A 148 6.93 -3.50 -15.20
CA ALA A 148 7.57 -2.52 -16.08
C ALA A 148 8.18 -3.17 -17.33
N LEU A 149 8.86 -4.31 -17.17
CA LEU A 149 9.44 -5.09 -18.27
C LEU A 149 8.37 -5.70 -19.18
N ALA A 150 7.31 -6.28 -18.62
CA ALA A 150 6.19 -6.81 -19.39
C ALA A 150 5.51 -5.72 -20.22
N LEU A 151 5.27 -4.56 -19.62
CA LEU A 151 4.69 -3.39 -20.28
C LEU A 151 5.59 -2.86 -21.40
N ARG A 152 6.91 -2.82 -21.17
CA ARG A 152 7.91 -2.47 -22.21
C ARG A 152 7.72 -3.33 -23.45
N VAL A 153 7.70 -4.65 -23.27
CA VAL A 153 7.55 -5.61 -24.38
C VAL A 153 6.18 -5.47 -25.05
N GLN A 154 5.11 -5.31 -24.26
CA GLN A 154 3.75 -5.10 -24.77
C GLN A 154 3.65 -3.86 -25.67
N GLN A 155 4.43 -2.82 -25.39
CA GLN A 155 4.52 -1.61 -26.22
C GLN A 155 5.50 -1.74 -27.40
N GLY A 156 5.99 -2.94 -27.69
CA GLY A 156 6.89 -3.21 -28.81
C GLY A 156 8.30 -2.66 -28.62
N LYS A 157 8.67 -2.24 -27.40
CA LYS A 157 10.05 -1.83 -27.11
C LYS A 157 10.93 -3.08 -26.97
N PRO A 158 12.16 -3.06 -27.52
CA PRO A 158 13.02 -4.24 -27.56
C PRO A 158 13.48 -4.65 -26.16
N LEU A 159 13.57 -5.96 -25.94
CA LEU A 159 14.13 -6.55 -24.73
C LEU A 159 15.39 -7.32 -25.09
N GLU A 160 16.51 -7.00 -24.45
CA GLU A 160 17.77 -7.71 -24.65
C GLU A 160 17.94 -8.74 -23.54
N LEU A 161 18.21 -9.99 -23.91
CA LEU A 161 18.47 -11.06 -22.95
C LEU A 161 19.92 -11.00 -22.47
N ARG A 162 20.17 -10.08 -21.55
CA ARG A 162 21.43 -9.95 -20.83
C ARG A 162 21.42 -10.82 -19.57
N GLU A 163 22.59 -11.04 -18.99
CA GLU A 163 22.71 -11.96 -17.85
C GLU A 163 22.09 -11.40 -16.56
N ASP A 164 22.10 -10.08 -16.37
CA ASP A 164 21.39 -9.40 -15.28
C ASP A 164 19.88 -9.70 -15.32
N LEU A 165 19.26 -9.53 -16.49
CA LEU A 165 17.85 -9.82 -16.71
C LEU A 165 17.54 -11.31 -16.54
N ARG A 166 18.38 -12.20 -17.08
CA ARG A 166 18.19 -13.65 -16.91
C ARG A 166 18.27 -14.04 -15.43
N GLY A 167 19.31 -13.60 -14.73
CA GLY A 167 19.48 -13.84 -13.29
C GLY A 167 18.29 -13.35 -12.48
N PHE A 168 17.83 -12.13 -12.75
CA PHE A 168 16.65 -11.55 -12.11
C PHE A 168 15.37 -12.39 -12.34
N LEU A 169 15.11 -12.80 -13.59
CA LEU A 169 13.90 -13.58 -13.91
C LEU A 169 13.95 -14.99 -13.33
N ARG A 170 15.11 -15.66 -13.33
CA ARG A 170 15.30 -16.96 -12.65
C ARG A 170 14.95 -16.85 -11.17
N GLN A 171 15.45 -15.82 -10.50
CA GLN A 171 15.22 -15.62 -9.07
C GLN A 171 13.76 -15.25 -8.76
N THR A 172 13.12 -14.49 -9.65
CA THR A 172 11.76 -13.96 -9.41
C THR A 172 10.67 -14.94 -9.81
N ALA A 173 10.88 -15.78 -10.83
CA ALA A 173 9.89 -16.74 -11.33
C ALA A 173 9.27 -17.66 -10.24
N PRO A 174 10.04 -18.24 -9.30
CA PRO A 174 9.48 -19.06 -8.22
C PRO A 174 8.51 -18.32 -7.30
N SER A 175 8.66 -16.99 -7.15
CA SER A 175 7.75 -16.18 -6.32
C SER A 175 6.32 -16.13 -6.86
N VAL A 176 6.13 -16.47 -8.13
CA VAL A 176 4.82 -16.60 -8.80
C VAL A 176 4.55 -18.04 -9.26
N ALA A 177 5.17 -19.01 -8.58
CA ALA A 177 5.03 -20.44 -8.80
C ALA A 177 5.46 -20.94 -10.19
N ILE A 178 6.35 -20.23 -10.87
CA ILE A 178 6.97 -20.71 -12.10
C ILE A 178 8.25 -21.45 -11.70
N SER A 179 8.38 -22.70 -12.14
CA SER A 179 9.54 -23.52 -11.80
C SER A 179 10.81 -23.01 -12.48
N GLU A 180 11.96 -23.37 -11.92
CA GLU A 180 13.27 -23.04 -12.50
C GLU A 180 13.40 -23.60 -13.92
N ALA A 181 12.94 -24.83 -14.17
CA ALA A 181 12.98 -25.43 -15.51
C ALA A 181 12.11 -24.68 -16.54
N GLU A 182 10.90 -24.25 -16.15
CA GLU A 182 10.05 -23.42 -17.01
C GLU A 182 10.68 -22.06 -17.28
N ALA A 183 11.31 -21.45 -16.27
CA ALA A 183 12.01 -20.18 -16.42
C ALA A 183 13.22 -20.32 -17.37
N GLU A 184 14.09 -21.32 -17.16
CA GLU A 184 15.25 -21.57 -18.03
C GLU A 184 14.86 -21.82 -19.48
N GLU A 185 13.79 -22.58 -19.71
CA GLU A 185 13.28 -22.79 -21.07
C GLU A 185 12.85 -21.46 -21.71
N ALA A 186 12.12 -20.64 -20.96
CA ALA A 186 11.64 -19.36 -21.46
C ALA A 186 12.75 -18.32 -21.68
N LEU A 187 13.89 -18.43 -20.99
CA LEU A 187 15.02 -17.48 -21.11
C LEU A 187 15.92 -17.72 -22.33
N LYS A 188 15.59 -18.69 -23.18
CA LYS A 188 16.33 -19.01 -24.41
C LYS A 188 16.14 -18.00 -25.53
N THR A 189 14.92 -17.48 -25.70
CA THR A 189 14.61 -16.50 -26.76
C THR A 189 13.85 -15.30 -26.20
N VAL A 190 13.92 -14.18 -26.92
CA VAL A 190 13.25 -12.94 -26.52
C VAL A 190 11.74 -13.15 -26.48
N GLU A 191 11.20 -13.88 -27.44
CA GLU A 191 9.77 -14.20 -27.57
C GLU A 191 9.28 -15.06 -26.40
N SER A 192 10.04 -16.09 -26.01
CA SER A 192 9.69 -16.91 -24.86
C SER A 192 9.85 -16.16 -23.54
N THR A 193 10.83 -15.25 -23.44
CA THR A 193 11.02 -14.39 -22.26
C THR A 193 9.88 -13.39 -22.12
N ALA A 194 9.40 -12.83 -23.24
CA ALA A 194 8.22 -11.98 -23.28
C ALA A 194 6.97 -12.72 -22.78
N ALA A 195 6.79 -13.97 -23.21
CA ALA A 195 5.69 -14.83 -22.74
C ALA A 195 5.79 -15.12 -21.23
N LEU A 196 7.01 -15.37 -20.72
CA LEU A 196 7.25 -15.54 -19.28
C LEU A 196 6.84 -14.30 -18.49
N LEU A 197 7.30 -13.10 -18.90
CA LEU A 197 6.92 -11.83 -18.26
C LEU A 197 5.40 -11.66 -18.20
N ALA A 198 4.71 -11.91 -19.32
CA ALA A 198 3.24 -11.83 -19.38
C ALA A 198 2.56 -12.85 -18.45
N GLN A 199 3.07 -14.08 -18.39
CA GLN A 199 2.58 -15.13 -17.49
C GLN A 199 2.78 -14.75 -16.01
N MET A 200 3.94 -14.20 -15.65
CA MET A 200 4.23 -13.72 -14.30
C MET A 200 3.25 -12.62 -13.91
N VAL A 201 3.05 -11.61 -14.77
CA VAL A 201 2.08 -10.52 -14.52
C VAL A 201 0.67 -11.07 -14.35
N LYS A 202 0.25 -11.99 -15.22
CA LYS A 202 -1.06 -12.61 -15.12
C LYS A 202 -1.26 -13.32 -13.79
N ARG A 203 -0.29 -14.13 -13.34
CA ARG A 203 -0.40 -14.84 -12.05
C ARG A 203 -0.45 -13.88 -10.85
N MET A 204 0.31 -12.80 -10.89
CA MET A 204 0.24 -11.76 -9.86
C MET A 204 -1.15 -11.12 -9.81
N GLU A 205 -1.72 -10.74 -10.96
CA GLU A 205 -3.05 -10.13 -11.02
C GLU A 205 -4.17 -11.08 -10.63
N ASP A 206 -4.18 -12.29 -11.19
CA ASP A 206 -5.20 -13.31 -10.89
C ASP A 206 -5.18 -13.64 -9.39
N GLY A 207 -3.99 -13.79 -8.81
CA GLY A 207 -3.84 -14.09 -7.39
C GLY A 207 -4.25 -12.93 -6.48
N LYS A 208 -3.84 -11.70 -6.79
CA LYS A 208 -4.29 -10.48 -6.10
C LYS A 208 -5.81 -10.37 -6.09
N GLN A 209 -6.45 -10.50 -7.25
CA GLN A 209 -7.90 -10.38 -7.37
C GLN A 209 -8.62 -11.47 -6.57
N ARG A 210 -8.12 -12.71 -6.65
CA ARG A 210 -8.69 -13.85 -5.93
C ARG A 210 -8.64 -13.64 -4.41
N ILE A 211 -7.46 -13.34 -3.85
CA ILE A 211 -7.31 -13.15 -2.41
C ILE A 211 -8.10 -11.92 -1.92
N SER A 212 -8.03 -10.78 -2.62
CA SER A 212 -8.75 -9.57 -2.21
C SER A 212 -10.27 -9.78 -2.20
N ARG A 213 -10.81 -10.47 -3.21
CA ARG A 213 -12.24 -10.81 -3.25
C ARG A 213 -12.61 -11.74 -2.09
N ALA A 214 -11.82 -12.78 -1.84
CA ALA A 214 -12.11 -13.74 -0.78
C ALA A 214 -12.04 -13.09 0.61
N LEU A 215 -11.06 -12.22 0.87
CA LEU A 215 -10.96 -11.48 2.12
C LEU A 215 -12.16 -10.56 2.36
N TYR A 216 -12.60 -9.84 1.33
CA TYR A 216 -13.82 -9.02 1.43
C TYR A 216 -15.06 -9.86 1.79
N GLN A 217 -15.22 -11.01 1.16
CA GLN A 217 -16.34 -11.91 1.45
C GLN A 217 -16.23 -12.55 2.83
N MET A 218 -15.02 -12.91 3.25
CA MET A 218 -14.72 -13.47 4.58
C MET A 218 -15.15 -12.49 5.68
N ILE A 219 -14.75 -11.22 5.59
CA ILE A 219 -15.12 -10.19 6.57
C ILE A 219 -16.64 -10.05 6.65
N ARG A 220 -17.33 -10.01 5.50
CA ARG A 220 -18.79 -9.94 5.46
C ARG A 220 -19.45 -11.14 6.15
N CYS A 221 -18.95 -12.36 5.91
CA CYS A 221 -19.42 -13.55 6.61
C CYS A 221 -19.20 -13.45 8.14
N GLN A 222 -18.06 -12.90 8.59
CA GLN A 222 -17.80 -12.67 10.02
C GLN A 222 -18.78 -11.67 10.63
N GLU A 223 -19.07 -10.57 9.94
CA GLU A 223 -20.05 -9.56 10.37
C GLU A 223 -21.47 -10.14 10.49
N GLU A 224 -21.80 -11.13 9.67
CA GLU A 224 -23.07 -11.87 9.70
C GLU A 224 -23.07 -13.04 10.71
N GLY A 225 -21.93 -13.33 11.34
CA GLY A 225 -21.77 -14.46 12.26
C GLY A 225 -21.59 -15.83 11.57
N ASP A 226 -21.47 -15.86 10.25
CA ASP A 226 -21.24 -17.07 9.45
C ASP A 226 -19.73 -17.41 9.37
N LEU A 227 -19.20 -17.95 10.46
CA LEU A 227 -17.78 -18.32 10.51
C LEU A 227 -17.42 -19.46 9.54
N ASP A 228 -18.35 -20.37 9.26
CA ASP A 228 -18.10 -21.45 8.30
C ASP A 228 -18.03 -20.94 6.87
N GLY A 229 -18.90 -19.99 6.50
CA GLY A 229 -18.81 -19.26 5.23
C GLY A 229 -17.49 -18.49 5.11
N ALA A 230 -17.04 -17.85 6.19
CA ALA A 230 -15.75 -17.15 6.23
C ALA A 230 -14.57 -18.12 5.97
N ARG A 231 -14.53 -19.27 6.65
CA ARG A 231 -13.51 -20.32 6.43
C ARG A 231 -13.56 -20.85 5.01
N GLN A 232 -14.76 -21.04 4.46
CA GLN A 232 -14.93 -21.55 3.10
C GLN A 232 -14.29 -20.61 2.07
N GLN A 233 -14.39 -19.28 2.24
CA GLN A 233 -13.71 -18.34 1.35
C GLN A 233 -12.20 -18.58 1.27
N MET A 234 -11.52 -18.83 2.39
CA MET A 234 -10.07 -19.09 2.39
C MET A 234 -9.74 -20.46 1.79
N ARG A 235 -10.55 -21.49 2.07
CA ARG A 235 -10.40 -22.82 1.47
C ARG A 235 -10.55 -22.78 -0.06
N ASP A 236 -11.49 -22.00 -0.57
CA ASP A 236 -11.70 -21.83 -2.01
C ASP A 236 -10.48 -21.19 -2.69
N VAL A 237 -9.82 -20.23 -2.04
CA VAL A 237 -8.55 -19.68 -2.53
C VAL A 237 -7.48 -20.76 -2.55
N LEU A 238 -7.29 -21.50 -1.44
CA LEU A 238 -6.25 -22.52 -1.30
C LEU A 238 -6.42 -23.71 -2.25
N ALA A 239 -7.63 -23.95 -2.76
CA ALA A 239 -7.89 -25.00 -3.74
C ALA A 239 -7.29 -24.69 -5.13
N VAL A 240 -7.11 -23.40 -5.48
CA VAL A 240 -6.72 -22.98 -6.84
C VAL A 240 -5.50 -22.08 -6.89
N GLU A 241 -5.16 -21.40 -5.79
CA GLU A 241 -4.04 -20.48 -5.74
C GLU A 241 -2.73 -21.24 -5.73
N VAL A 242 -1.79 -20.81 -6.57
CA VAL A 242 -0.46 -21.43 -6.69
C VAL A 242 0.64 -20.47 -6.24
N VAL A 243 0.41 -19.16 -6.30
CA VAL A 243 1.40 -18.14 -5.93
C VAL A 243 1.66 -18.21 -4.42
N PRO A 244 2.90 -18.48 -3.98
CA PRO A 244 3.21 -18.73 -2.56
C PRO A 244 2.76 -17.61 -1.62
N LEU A 245 2.94 -16.35 -2.03
CA LEU A 245 2.53 -15.19 -1.22
C LEU A 245 1.03 -15.20 -0.92
N TYR A 246 0.20 -15.44 -1.94
CA TYR A 246 -1.26 -15.39 -1.78
C TYR A 246 -1.81 -16.64 -1.10
N ARG A 247 -1.19 -17.82 -1.31
CA ARG A 247 -1.52 -19.02 -0.52
C ARG A 247 -1.25 -18.77 0.96
N ARG A 248 -0.07 -18.24 1.31
CA ARG A 248 0.28 -17.94 2.70
C ARG A 248 -0.72 -16.99 3.34
N ALA A 249 -1.10 -15.92 2.64
CA ALA A 249 -2.10 -14.98 3.14
C ALA A 249 -3.44 -15.68 3.44
N ALA A 250 -3.90 -16.60 2.58
CA ALA A 250 -5.11 -17.38 2.84
C ALA A 250 -4.95 -18.38 4.00
N GLU A 251 -3.79 -19.03 4.13
CA GLU A 251 -3.46 -19.92 5.25
C GLU A 251 -3.47 -19.17 6.60
N GLU A 252 -2.85 -18.00 6.66
CA GLU A 252 -2.79 -17.16 7.86
C GLU A 252 -4.19 -16.67 8.28
N ASN A 253 -5.01 -16.22 7.32
CA ASN A 253 -6.38 -15.80 7.61
C ASN A 253 -7.25 -16.98 8.04
N LEU A 254 -7.09 -18.16 7.43
CA LEU A 254 -7.81 -19.36 7.84
C LEU A 254 -7.43 -19.78 9.26
N ALA A 255 -6.14 -19.74 9.61
CA ALA A 255 -5.67 -20.04 10.95
C ALA A 255 -6.26 -19.07 11.99
N SER A 256 -6.33 -17.77 11.68
CA SER A 256 -6.93 -16.76 12.56
C SER A 256 -8.43 -17.01 12.84
N LEU A 257 -9.17 -17.56 11.87
CA LEU A 257 -10.59 -17.93 12.06
C LEU A 257 -10.78 -19.19 12.91
N ASP A 258 -9.75 -20.00 13.08
CA ASP A 258 -9.77 -21.22 13.89
C ASP A 258 -9.27 -20.99 15.32
N GLU A 259 -8.68 -19.82 15.60
CA GLU A 259 -8.32 -19.43 16.96
C GLU A 259 -9.59 -19.17 17.79
N PRO A 260 -9.69 -19.75 19.02
CA PRO A 260 -10.82 -19.51 19.89
C PRO A 260 -10.86 -18.03 20.30
N THR A 261 -12.02 -17.41 20.18
CA THR A 261 -12.23 -16.03 20.65
C THR A 261 -11.91 -15.98 22.15
N PRO A 262 -11.04 -15.08 22.63
CA PRO A 262 -10.77 -14.96 24.06
C PRO A 262 -12.10 -14.68 24.79
N ALA A 263 -12.37 -15.47 25.83
CA ALA A 263 -13.56 -15.29 26.65
C ALA A 263 -13.55 -13.87 27.28
N PRO A 264 -14.72 -13.21 27.41
CA PRO A 264 -14.83 -11.89 27.99
C PRO A 264 -14.38 -11.82 29.46
#